data_AF-A0A387BJZ6-F1
#
_entry.id   AF-A0A387BJZ6-F1
#
_cell.length_a   1.000
_cell.length_b   1.000
_cell.length_c   1.000
_cell.angle_alpha   90.00
_cell.angle_beta   90.00
_cell.angle_gamma   90.00
#
_symmetry.space_group_name_H-M   'P 1'
#
loop_
_entity.id
_entity.type
_entity.pdbx_description
1 polymer ?
#
loop_
_entity_poly.entity_id
_entity_poly.type
_entity_poly.pdbx_seq_one_letter_code
_entity_poly.pdbx_strand_id
1 'polypeptide(L)'
;MTDTPRAAASNATPRATVALAWAIGALIVAVVLALTFPAWRYKVSYPVMLTSTYLLTWGPLVIALIATVVFWRKFLGFRAIDIYLGLMIGVVGRAVGIIIQFFATGRMPASDIILGSVGGVYVFTSVIAPVVIAPLIEEPFFRGLLQGSLGRFLRPWGALIITAVIFTVVHTIADGWSWTLIVTLLVFALLAGYVTQQTKRLAPAIVGHAVFNGLAALITWPW
;
A
#
# COMPACT_ATOMS: atom_id res chain seq x y z
N MET A 1 -36.53 -33.47 12.33
CA MET A 1 -35.09 -33.16 12.44
C MET A 1 -34.78 -32.16 11.34
N THR A 2 -34.86 -30.87 11.63
CA THR A 2 -34.56 -29.80 10.66
C THR A 2 -33.34 -29.06 11.18
N ASP A 3 -32.16 -29.42 10.68
CA ASP A 3 -30.93 -28.69 10.92
C ASP A 3 -31.03 -27.33 10.22
N THR A 4 -31.29 -26.28 10.99
CA THR A 4 -31.08 -24.91 10.57
C THR A 4 -29.57 -24.66 10.48
N PRO A 5 -29.05 -24.12 9.36
CA PRO A 5 -27.65 -23.72 9.29
C PRO A 5 -27.44 -22.60 10.31
N ARG A 6 -26.64 -22.89 11.33
CA ARG A 6 -26.22 -21.92 12.35
C ARG A 6 -25.46 -20.81 11.62
N ALA A 7 -26.12 -19.68 11.35
CA ALA A 7 -25.47 -18.49 10.82
C ALA A 7 -24.24 -18.22 11.69
N ALA A 8 -23.06 -18.22 11.08
CA ALA A 8 -21.82 -17.96 11.79
C ALA A 8 -21.89 -16.57 12.40
N ALA A 9 -22.17 -16.48 13.71
CA ALA A 9 -22.21 -15.23 14.43
C ALA A 9 -20.88 -14.51 14.23
N SER A 10 -20.91 -13.27 13.77
CA SER A 10 -19.69 -12.50 13.52
C SER A 10 -18.94 -12.33 14.84
N ASN A 11 -17.67 -12.78 14.91
CA ASN A 11 -16.78 -12.56 16.05
C ASN A 11 -16.29 -11.09 16.16
N ALA A 12 -17.08 -10.14 15.64
CA ALA A 12 -16.74 -8.74 15.56
C ALA A 12 -16.86 -8.07 16.93
N THR A 13 -15.75 -7.56 17.44
CA THR A 13 -15.73 -6.78 18.68
C THR A 13 -16.03 -5.31 18.40
N PRO A 14 -16.57 -4.53 19.36
CA PRO A 14 -16.80 -3.10 19.18
C PRO A 14 -15.55 -2.34 18.72
N ARG A 15 -14.37 -2.74 19.21
CA ARG A 15 -13.07 -2.19 18.78
C ARG A 15 -12.77 -2.45 17.31
N ALA A 16 -13.16 -3.60 16.76
CA ALA A 16 -12.97 -3.92 15.35
C ALA A 16 -13.88 -3.10 14.45
N THR A 17 -15.12 -2.84 14.88
CA THR A 17 -16.06 -1.97 14.17
C THR A 17 -15.54 -0.54 14.10
N VAL A 18 -15.07 0.02 15.23
CA VAL A 18 -14.46 1.36 15.27
C VAL A 18 -13.23 1.44 14.37
N ALA A 19 -12.36 0.42 14.45
CA ALA A 19 -11.16 0.36 13.61
C ALA A 19 -11.49 0.33 12.10
N LEU A 20 -12.49 -0.46 11.70
CA LEU A 20 -12.94 -0.52 10.32
C LEU A 20 -13.56 0.81 9.85
N ALA A 21 -14.37 1.45 10.70
CA ALA A 21 -14.95 2.76 10.39
C ALA A 21 -13.88 3.83 10.15
N TRP A 22 -12.84 3.88 10.99
CA TRP A 22 -11.69 4.77 10.79
C TRP A 22 -10.94 4.47 9.50
N ALA A 23 -10.72 3.19 9.18
CA ALA A 23 -10.04 2.79 7.95
C ALA A 23 -10.83 3.23 6.70
N ILE A 24 -12.14 2.96 6.67
CA ILE A 24 -13.01 3.34 5.56
C ILE A 24 -13.12 4.86 5.44
N GLY A 25 -13.32 5.56 6.56
CA GLY A 25 -13.40 7.02 6.58
C GLY A 25 -12.12 7.67 6.06
N ALA A 26 -10.96 7.20 6.50
CA ALA A 26 -9.67 7.70 6.01
C ALA A 26 -9.47 7.45 4.51
N LEU A 27 -9.87 6.27 3.99
CA LEU A 27 -9.81 5.97 2.56
C LEU A 27 -10.71 6.90 1.74
N ILE A 28 -11.95 7.13 2.19
CA ILE A 28 -12.89 8.03 1.51
C ILE A 28 -12.29 9.44 1.46
N VAL A 29 -11.80 9.95 2.59
CA VAL A 29 -11.18 11.28 2.64
C VAL A 29 -9.96 11.36 1.73
N ALA A 30 -9.05 10.38 1.79
CA ALA A 30 -7.84 10.36 0.96
C ALA A 30 -8.18 10.32 -0.55
N VAL A 31 -9.15 9.48 -0.96
CA VAL A 31 -9.59 9.40 -2.36
C VAL A 31 -10.27 10.69 -2.82
N VAL A 32 -11.16 11.26 -2.00
CA VAL A 32 -11.80 12.55 -2.31
C VAL A 32 -10.75 13.63 -2.47
N LEU A 33 -9.78 13.72 -1.56
CA LEU A 33 -8.69 14.69 -1.67
C LEU A 33 -7.84 14.48 -2.93
N ALA A 34 -7.49 13.23 -3.25
CA ALA A 34 -6.73 12.92 -4.46
C ALA A 34 -7.47 13.33 -5.75
N LEU A 35 -8.79 13.16 -5.80
CA LEU A 35 -9.61 13.51 -6.95
C LEU A 35 -9.93 15.02 -7.06
N THR A 36 -10.04 15.71 -5.91
CA THR A 36 -10.54 17.10 -5.86
C THR A 36 -9.41 18.15 -5.79
N PHE A 37 -8.26 17.78 -5.23
CA PHE A 37 -7.06 18.62 -5.16
C PHE A 37 -5.94 18.12 -6.08
N PRO A 38 -6.19 17.95 -7.40
CA PRO A 38 -5.12 17.55 -8.26
C PRO A 38 -4.13 18.72 -8.39
N ALA A 39 -2.89 18.41 -8.03
CA ALA A 39 -1.73 19.28 -7.94
C ALA A 39 -1.59 20.29 -9.11
N TRP A 40 -1.95 19.90 -10.33
CA TRP A 40 -1.89 20.73 -11.53
C TRP A 40 -2.87 21.91 -11.57
N ARG A 41 -3.92 21.92 -10.74
CA ARG A 41 -4.93 23.01 -10.72
C ARG A 41 -4.45 24.28 -10.03
N TYR A 42 -3.42 24.18 -9.20
CA TYR A 42 -2.94 25.30 -8.38
C TYR A 42 -1.61 25.81 -8.95
N LYS A 43 -1.52 27.13 -9.18
CA LYS A 43 -0.28 27.80 -9.60
C LYS A 43 0.71 27.93 -8.42
N VAL A 44 1.13 26.81 -7.85
CA VAL A 44 2.10 26.73 -6.76
C VAL A 44 3.41 26.13 -7.26
N SER A 45 4.51 26.30 -6.51
CA SER A 45 5.79 25.69 -6.87
C SER A 45 5.71 24.17 -6.81
N TYR A 46 6.47 23.49 -7.68
CA TYR A 46 6.51 22.01 -7.74
C TYR A 46 6.77 21.33 -6.38
N PRO A 47 7.68 21.83 -5.51
CA PRO A 47 7.89 21.22 -4.19
C PRO A 47 6.68 21.36 -3.26
N VAL A 48 5.99 22.50 -3.29
CA VAL A 48 4.79 22.75 -2.49
C VAL A 48 3.65 21.85 -2.97
N MET A 49 3.45 21.80 -4.28
CA MET A 49 2.47 20.95 -4.94
C MET A 49 2.62 19.50 -4.47
N LEU A 50 3.83 18.96 -4.57
CA LEU A 50 4.12 17.57 -4.29
C LEU A 50 4.06 17.23 -2.79
N THR A 51 4.57 18.11 -1.93
CA THR A 51 4.44 17.97 -0.47
C THR A 51 2.97 17.98 -0.06
N SER A 52 2.16 18.87 -0.64
CA SER A 52 0.73 18.93 -0.34
C SER A 52 -0.01 17.65 -0.77
N THR A 53 0.35 17.06 -1.92
CA THR A 53 -0.22 15.78 -2.36
C THR A 53 0.05 14.67 -1.34
N TYR A 54 1.29 14.47 -0.90
CA TYR A 54 1.60 13.45 0.11
C TYR A 54 0.90 13.69 1.45
N LEU A 55 0.84 14.95 1.91
CA LEU A 55 0.16 15.28 3.17
C LEU A 55 -1.34 15.01 3.10
N LEU A 56 -1.97 15.36 1.98
CA LEU A 56 -3.41 15.15 1.78
C LEU A 56 -3.78 13.68 1.57
N THR A 57 -2.91 12.89 0.94
CA THR A 57 -3.16 11.46 0.75
C THR A 57 -2.83 10.62 1.98
N TRP A 58 -1.70 10.86 2.66
CA TRP A 58 -1.30 10.08 3.83
C TRP A 58 -1.81 10.64 5.16
N GLY A 59 -2.12 11.93 5.25
CA GLY A 59 -2.63 12.55 6.47
C GLY A 59 -3.84 11.82 7.07
N PRO A 60 -4.91 11.53 6.30
CA PRO A 60 -6.05 10.77 6.78
C PRO A 60 -5.69 9.37 7.29
N LEU A 61 -4.75 8.69 6.64
CA LEU A 61 -4.28 7.35 7.00
C LEU A 61 -3.53 7.39 8.35
N VAL A 62 -2.62 8.35 8.51
CA VAL A 62 -1.88 8.57 9.76
C VAL A 62 -2.83 8.91 10.91
N ILE A 63 -3.81 9.77 10.69
CA ILE A 63 -4.84 10.10 11.70
C ILE A 63 -5.59 8.84 12.13
N ALA A 64 -6.06 8.03 11.18
CA ALA A 64 -6.73 6.76 11.50
C ALA A 64 -5.82 5.78 12.23
N LEU A 65 -4.54 5.69 11.87
CA LEU A 65 -3.56 4.87 12.59
C LEU A 65 -3.39 5.34 14.03
N ILE A 66 -3.22 6.64 14.27
CA ILE A 66 -3.08 7.18 15.62
C ILE A 66 -4.36 6.91 16.44
N ALA A 67 -5.53 7.21 15.88
CA ALA A 67 -6.83 7.02 16.53
C ALA A 67 -7.10 5.54 16.90
N THR A 68 -6.49 4.60 16.19
CA THR A 68 -6.69 3.15 16.37
C THR A 68 -5.43 2.41 16.79
N VAL A 69 -4.41 3.10 17.33
CA VAL A 69 -3.08 2.52 17.61
C VAL A 69 -3.13 1.23 18.42
N VAL A 70 -4.01 1.14 19.42
CA VAL A 70 -4.18 -0.05 20.26
C VAL A 70 -4.64 -1.27 19.45
N PHE A 71 -5.34 -1.06 18.33
CA PHE A 71 -5.87 -2.12 17.48
C PHE A 71 -4.79 -2.79 16.61
N TRP A 72 -3.94 -1.99 15.96
CA TRP A 72 -2.98 -2.47 14.96
C TRP A 72 -1.55 -2.60 15.50
N ARG A 73 -1.17 -1.92 16.59
CA ARG A 73 0.20 -2.01 17.15
C ARG A 73 0.64 -3.43 17.51
N LYS A 74 -0.30 -4.33 17.78
CA LYS A 74 -0.04 -5.75 18.08
C LYS A 74 0.68 -6.49 16.94
N PHE A 75 0.67 -5.92 15.73
CA PHE A 75 1.37 -6.47 14.57
C PHE A 75 2.80 -5.92 14.40
N LEU A 76 3.28 -5.01 15.27
CA LEU A 76 4.63 -4.41 15.20
C LEU A 76 5.78 -5.35 15.62
N GLY A 77 5.56 -6.66 15.67
CA GLY A 77 6.62 -7.62 15.95
C GLY A 77 7.64 -7.70 14.81
N PHE A 78 8.91 -7.92 15.17
CA PHE A 78 10.01 -8.10 14.23
C PHE A 78 10.79 -9.38 14.55
N ARG A 79 11.21 -10.10 13.50
CA ARG A 79 12.15 -11.22 13.55
C ARG A 79 13.09 -11.13 12.34
N ALA A 80 14.31 -11.66 12.46
CA ALA A 80 15.27 -11.65 11.35
C ALA A 80 14.72 -12.29 10.05
N ILE A 81 13.90 -13.33 10.17
CA ILE A 81 13.21 -13.97 9.03
C ILE A 81 12.28 -13.01 8.27
N ASP A 82 11.82 -11.94 8.91
CA ASP A 82 10.94 -10.96 8.27
C ASP A 82 11.69 -10.17 7.19
N ILE A 83 13.00 -9.96 7.34
CA ILE A 83 13.84 -9.37 6.29
C ILE A 83 13.85 -10.29 5.06
N TYR A 84 14.13 -11.58 5.27
CA TYR A 84 14.16 -12.55 4.18
C TYR A 84 12.80 -12.65 3.48
N LEU A 85 11.70 -12.78 4.23
CA LEU A 85 10.35 -12.82 3.67
C LEU A 85 10.03 -11.53 2.91
N GLY A 86 10.41 -10.37 3.45
CA GLY A 86 10.24 -9.07 2.80
C GLY A 86 11.01 -8.98 1.49
N LEU A 87 12.30 -9.32 1.49
CA LEU A 87 13.12 -9.37 0.27
C LEU A 87 12.47 -10.26 -0.80
N MET A 88 12.02 -11.46 -0.42
CA MET A 88 11.36 -12.38 -1.35
C MET A 88 10.10 -11.79 -1.97
N ILE A 89 9.17 -11.27 -1.17
CA ILE A 89 7.91 -10.72 -1.73
C ILE A 89 8.16 -9.46 -2.55
N GLY A 90 9.11 -8.61 -2.17
CA GLY A 90 9.43 -7.38 -2.87
C GLY A 90 10.06 -7.66 -4.24
N VAL A 91 11.06 -8.56 -4.27
CA VAL A 91 11.71 -9.01 -5.52
C VAL A 91 10.72 -9.73 -6.42
N VAL A 92 9.95 -10.69 -5.90
CA VAL A 92 8.96 -11.43 -6.69
C VAL A 92 7.89 -10.50 -7.25
N GLY A 93 7.32 -9.62 -6.41
CA GLY A 93 6.30 -8.66 -6.85
C GLY A 93 6.81 -7.76 -7.98
N ARG A 94 8.04 -7.26 -7.86
CA ARG A 94 8.65 -6.40 -8.89
C ARG A 94 8.99 -7.18 -10.16
N ALA A 95 9.57 -8.37 -10.03
CA ALA A 95 9.91 -9.22 -11.17
C ALA A 95 8.67 -9.58 -11.99
N VAL A 96 7.57 -9.95 -11.34
CA VAL A 96 6.28 -10.20 -12.00
C VAL A 96 5.81 -8.97 -12.78
N GLY A 97 5.90 -7.78 -12.18
CA GLY A 97 5.51 -6.55 -12.87
C GLY A 97 6.35 -6.23 -14.10
N ILE A 98 7.67 -6.41 -14.01
CA ILE A 98 8.59 -6.22 -15.15
C ILE A 98 8.26 -7.21 -16.27
N ILE A 99 8.07 -8.49 -15.92
CA ILE A 99 7.72 -9.54 -16.89
C ILE A 99 6.41 -9.20 -17.60
N ILE A 100 5.37 -8.84 -16.84
CA ILE A 100 4.07 -8.46 -17.41
C ILE A 100 4.21 -7.26 -18.34
N GLN A 101 4.91 -6.21 -17.90
CA GLN A 101 5.10 -5.02 -18.73
C GLN A 101 5.88 -5.31 -20.01
N PHE A 102 6.93 -6.13 -19.93
CA PHE A 102 7.72 -6.52 -21.09
C PHE A 102 6.87 -7.29 -22.11
N PHE A 103 6.13 -8.31 -21.68
CA PHE A 103 5.26 -9.06 -22.59
C PHE A 103 4.07 -8.24 -23.12
N ALA A 104 3.61 -7.25 -22.37
CA ALA A 104 2.54 -6.35 -22.78
C ALA A 104 2.97 -5.30 -23.81
N THR A 105 4.19 -4.79 -23.71
CA THR A 105 4.62 -3.58 -24.42
C THR A 105 5.87 -3.75 -25.28
N GLY A 106 6.58 -4.86 -25.13
CA GLY A 106 7.91 -5.10 -25.73
C GLY A 106 9.02 -4.24 -25.13
N ARG A 107 8.77 -3.52 -24.03
CA ARG A 107 9.72 -2.58 -23.41
C ARG A 107 9.93 -2.90 -21.93
N MET A 108 11.17 -2.73 -21.48
CA MET A 108 11.47 -2.69 -20.06
C MET A 108 11.02 -1.35 -19.47
N PRO A 109 10.53 -1.30 -18.22
CA PRO A 109 10.40 -0.04 -17.52
C PRO A 109 11.77 0.64 -17.41
N ALA A 110 11.86 1.86 -17.93
CA ALA A 110 13.03 2.72 -17.84
C ALA A 110 12.56 4.17 -17.91
N SER A 111 13.30 5.08 -17.30
CA SER A 111 13.11 6.53 -17.46
C SER A 111 14.04 7.09 -18.52
N ASP A 112 13.76 8.31 -18.97
CA ASP A 112 14.66 9.05 -19.83
C ASP A 112 15.94 9.44 -19.07
N ILE A 113 17.06 9.45 -19.80
CA ILE A 113 18.37 9.91 -19.32
C ILE A 113 18.29 11.43 -19.07
N ILE A 114 18.63 11.86 -17.85
CA ILE A 114 18.69 13.29 -17.51
C ILE A 114 20.16 13.73 -17.53
N LEU A 115 20.50 14.61 -18.46
CA LEU A 115 21.79 15.28 -18.46
C LEU A 115 21.81 16.41 -17.42
N GLY A 116 22.44 16.19 -16.26
CA GLY A 116 22.61 17.20 -15.22
C GLY A 116 22.46 16.65 -13.79
N SER A 117 22.36 17.56 -12.81
CA SER A 117 22.19 17.17 -11.41
C SER A 117 20.73 16.87 -11.07
N VAL A 118 20.48 15.76 -10.39
CA VAL A 118 19.16 15.45 -9.82
C VAL A 118 18.92 16.32 -8.57
N GLY A 119 17.85 17.10 -8.58
CA GLY A 119 17.49 17.97 -7.45
C GLY A 119 16.96 17.19 -6.24
N GLY A 120 17.18 17.71 -5.03
CA GLY A 120 16.77 17.04 -3.78
C GLY A 120 15.27 16.74 -3.67
N VAL A 121 14.42 17.56 -4.28
CA VAL A 121 12.97 17.31 -4.33
C VAL A 121 12.66 16.03 -5.12
N TYR A 122 13.33 15.82 -6.25
CA TYR A 122 13.16 14.58 -7.04
C TYR A 122 13.63 13.36 -6.25
N VAL A 123 14.78 13.44 -5.56
CA VAL A 123 15.26 12.34 -4.69
C VAL A 123 14.24 12.04 -3.60
N PHE A 124 13.72 13.08 -2.95
CA PHE A 124 12.72 12.91 -1.90
C PHE A 124 11.48 12.18 -2.43
N THR A 125 11.02 12.48 -3.64
CA THR A 125 9.71 12.02 -4.11
C THR A 125 9.75 10.75 -4.93
N SER A 126 10.85 10.49 -5.61
CA SER A 126 11.06 9.26 -6.36
C SER A 126 11.72 8.16 -5.53
N VAL A 127 12.32 8.50 -4.38
CA VAL A 127 13.01 7.53 -3.52
C VAL A 127 12.52 7.59 -2.08
N ILE A 128 12.79 8.67 -1.35
CA ILE A 128 12.58 8.67 0.12
C ILE A 128 11.12 8.45 0.50
N ALA A 129 10.21 9.20 -0.11
CA ALA A 129 8.78 9.09 0.12
C ALA A 129 8.26 7.68 -0.22
N PRO A 130 8.40 7.14 -1.45
CA PRO A 130 7.85 5.83 -1.79
C PRO A 130 8.61 4.64 -1.17
N VAL A 131 9.93 4.72 -0.97
CA VAL A 131 10.74 3.58 -0.51
C VAL A 131 10.79 3.48 1.01
N VAL A 132 10.73 4.61 1.72
CA VAL A 132 10.89 4.64 3.19
C VAL A 132 9.60 5.05 3.88
N ILE A 133 8.99 6.17 3.49
CA ILE A 133 7.85 6.73 4.22
C ILE A 133 6.58 5.94 3.92
N ALA A 134 6.31 5.64 2.65
CA ALA A 134 5.09 4.94 2.23
C ALA A 134 4.94 3.59 2.92
N PRO A 135 5.94 2.67 2.94
CA PRO A 135 5.80 1.39 3.62
C PRO A 135 5.47 1.50 5.11
N LEU A 136 6.01 2.52 5.78
CA LEU A 136 5.81 2.76 7.21
C LEU A 136 4.42 3.31 7.54
N ILE A 137 3.71 3.88 6.56
CA ILE A 137 2.33 4.38 6.73
C ILE A 137 1.34 3.35 6.18
N GLU A 138 1.58 2.90 4.96
CA GLU A 138 0.63 2.12 4.19
C GLU A 138 0.52 0.68 4.69
N GLU A 139 1.60 0.00 5.03
CA GLU A 139 1.48 -1.39 5.51
C GLU A 139 0.78 -1.48 6.87
N PRO A 140 1.07 -0.63 7.87
CA PRO A 140 0.24 -0.56 9.08
C PRO A 140 -1.23 -0.25 8.78
N PHE A 141 -1.50 0.63 7.81
CA PHE A 141 -2.87 1.00 7.45
C PHE A 141 -3.61 -0.15 6.75
N PHE A 142 -3.07 -0.66 5.65
CA PHE A 142 -3.73 -1.69 4.85
C PHE A 142 -3.71 -3.04 5.55
N ARG A 143 -2.58 -3.48 6.12
CA ARG A 143 -2.46 -4.83 6.70
C ARG A 143 -2.83 -4.88 8.17
N GLY A 144 -2.36 -3.89 8.93
CA GLY A 144 -2.61 -3.80 10.37
C GLY A 144 -4.04 -3.41 10.69
N LEU A 145 -4.48 -2.28 10.14
CA LEU A 145 -5.77 -1.68 10.43
C LEU A 145 -6.90 -2.23 9.55
N LEU A 146 -6.84 -2.07 8.23
CA LEU A 146 -7.93 -2.44 7.31
C LEU A 146 -8.12 -3.97 7.21
N GLN A 147 -7.10 -4.71 6.78
CA GLN A 147 -7.17 -6.18 6.70
C GLN A 147 -7.40 -6.81 8.07
N GLY A 148 -6.75 -6.28 9.12
CA GLY A 148 -6.91 -6.75 10.49
C GLY A 148 -8.31 -6.54 11.05
N SER A 149 -8.99 -5.45 10.70
CA SER A 149 -10.38 -5.18 11.10
C SER A 149 -11.38 -5.97 10.26
N LEU A 150 -11.23 -6.00 8.93
CA LEU A 150 -12.02 -6.85 8.02
C LEU A 150 -11.96 -8.33 8.43
N GLY A 151 -10.80 -8.82 8.86
CA GLY A 151 -10.61 -10.19 9.35
C GLY A 151 -11.40 -10.54 10.61
N ARG A 152 -12.11 -9.58 11.24
CA ARG A 152 -13.07 -9.82 12.32
C ARG A 152 -14.50 -10.04 11.84
N PHE A 153 -14.79 -9.64 10.62
CA PHE A 153 -16.10 -9.76 9.98
C PHE A 153 -16.12 -10.83 8.88
N LEU A 154 -14.97 -11.07 8.25
CA LEU A 154 -14.83 -11.96 7.11
C LEU A 154 -13.90 -13.13 7.41
N ARG A 155 -14.03 -14.19 6.60
CA ARG A 155 -13.01 -15.24 6.56
C ARG A 155 -11.67 -14.64 6.13
N PRO A 156 -10.53 -15.22 6.54
CA PRO A 156 -9.21 -14.63 6.29
C PRO A 156 -8.96 -14.27 4.82
N TRP A 157 -9.35 -15.14 3.88
CA TRP A 157 -9.25 -14.90 2.44
C TRP A 157 -10.08 -13.71 1.95
N GLY A 158 -11.27 -13.48 2.51
CA GLY A 158 -12.12 -12.34 2.14
C GLY A 158 -11.47 -11.02 2.56
N ALA A 159 -10.94 -10.95 3.78
CA ALA A 159 -10.22 -9.76 4.25
C ALA A 159 -8.96 -9.47 3.42
N LEU A 160 -8.20 -10.51 3.06
CA LEU A 160 -7.03 -10.41 2.18
C LEU A 160 -7.39 -9.84 0.81
N ILE A 161 -8.33 -10.47 0.10
CA ILE A 161 -8.68 -10.11 -1.27
C ILE A 161 -9.26 -8.70 -1.32
N ILE A 162 -10.19 -8.36 -0.43
CA ILE A 162 -10.80 -7.02 -0.40
C ILE A 162 -9.75 -5.95 -0.13
N THR A 163 -8.86 -6.16 0.84
CA THR A 163 -7.76 -5.21 1.12
C THR A 163 -6.84 -5.06 -0.09
N ALA A 164 -6.48 -6.16 -0.75
CA ALA A 164 -5.61 -6.12 -1.93
C ALA A 164 -6.25 -5.38 -3.13
N VAL A 165 -7.55 -5.58 -3.35
CA VAL A 165 -8.31 -4.85 -4.36
C VAL A 165 -8.37 -3.36 -4.02
N ILE A 166 -8.72 -3.00 -2.78
CA ILE A 166 -8.77 -1.60 -2.35
C ILE A 166 -7.40 -0.93 -2.53
N PHE A 167 -6.32 -1.57 -2.07
CA PHE A 167 -4.95 -1.10 -2.25
C PHE A 167 -4.65 -0.81 -3.72
N THR A 168 -4.96 -1.76 -4.60
CA THR A 168 -4.73 -1.64 -6.04
C THR A 168 -5.50 -0.47 -6.65
N VAL A 169 -6.80 -0.35 -6.32
CA VAL A 169 -7.66 0.71 -6.85
C VAL A 169 -7.17 2.09 -6.42
N VAL A 170 -6.88 2.31 -5.15
CA VAL A 170 -6.45 3.65 -4.69
C VAL A 170 -5.11 4.07 -5.28
N HIS A 171 -4.19 3.12 -5.51
CA HIS A 171 -2.94 3.41 -6.20
C HIS A 171 -3.17 3.74 -7.68
N THR A 172 -4.07 3.04 -8.37
CA THR A 172 -4.38 3.36 -9.77
C THR A 172 -5.11 4.69 -9.95
N ILE A 173 -5.83 5.16 -8.92
CA ILE A 173 -6.37 6.52 -8.90
C ILE A 173 -5.25 7.57 -8.83
N ALA A 174 -4.18 7.28 -8.08
CA ALA A 174 -3.05 8.20 -7.90
C ALA A 174 -2.06 8.16 -9.08
N ASP A 175 -1.71 6.97 -9.55
CA ASP A 175 -0.62 6.74 -10.52
C ASP A 175 -1.12 6.52 -11.95
N GLY A 176 -2.43 6.43 -12.13
CA GLY A 176 -3.08 6.22 -13.43
C GLY A 176 -3.55 4.78 -13.68
N TRP A 177 -4.43 4.64 -14.66
CA TRP A 177 -5.07 3.37 -15.01
C TRP A 177 -4.28 2.66 -16.11
N SER A 178 -3.51 1.65 -15.73
CA SER A 178 -2.88 0.69 -16.64
C SER A 178 -3.16 -0.73 -16.15
N TRP A 179 -3.56 -1.63 -17.04
CA TRP A 179 -3.81 -3.02 -16.67
C TRP A 179 -2.54 -3.71 -16.16
N THR A 180 -1.36 -3.36 -16.68
CA THR A 180 -0.08 -3.93 -16.21
C THR A 180 0.22 -3.49 -14.78
N LEU A 181 -0.06 -2.22 -14.47
CA LEU A 181 0.07 -1.66 -13.13
C LEU A 181 -0.91 -2.32 -12.17
N ILE A 182 -2.19 -2.44 -12.56
CA ILE A 182 -3.25 -3.10 -11.76
C ILE A 182 -2.82 -4.50 -11.36
N VAL A 183 -2.38 -5.33 -12.30
CA VAL A 183 -1.98 -6.71 -12.00
C VAL A 183 -0.74 -6.74 -11.11
N THR A 184 0.25 -5.88 -11.38
CA THR A 184 1.48 -5.79 -10.58
C THR A 184 1.18 -5.45 -9.12
N LEU A 185 0.38 -4.39 -8.89
CA LEU A 185 -0.02 -3.94 -7.56
C LEU A 185 -0.87 -4.98 -6.85
N LEU A 186 -1.78 -5.64 -7.57
CA LEU A 186 -2.62 -6.69 -6.99
C LEU A 186 -1.80 -7.89 -6.53
N VAL A 187 -0.84 -8.34 -7.34
CA VAL A 187 0.09 -9.43 -6.96
C VAL A 187 0.88 -9.04 -5.73
N PHE A 188 1.49 -7.86 -5.71
CA PHE A 188 2.23 -7.38 -4.54
C PHE A 188 1.33 -7.33 -3.30
N ALA A 189 0.13 -6.76 -3.43
CA ALA A 189 -0.80 -6.60 -2.31
C ALA A 189 -1.31 -7.92 -1.74
N LEU A 190 -1.48 -8.95 -2.59
CA LEU A 190 -1.82 -10.30 -2.17
C LEU A 190 -0.65 -10.97 -1.43
N LEU A 191 0.59 -10.84 -1.92
CA LEU A 191 1.78 -11.39 -1.27
C LEU A 191 1.99 -10.77 0.12
N ALA A 192 2.01 -9.44 0.21
CA ALA A 192 2.20 -8.70 1.46
C ALA A 192 1.08 -9.01 2.48
N GLY A 193 -0.17 -9.04 2.01
CA GLY A 193 -1.32 -9.36 2.84
C GLY A 193 -1.31 -10.81 3.33
N TYR A 194 -0.93 -11.76 2.48
CA TYR A 194 -0.85 -13.17 2.85
C TYR A 194 0.23 -13.39 3.90
N VAL A 195 1.45 -12.87 3.69
CA VAL A 195 2.56 -13.02 4.65
C VAL A 195 2.21 -12.37 5.99
N THR A 196 1.59 -11.19 5.99
CA THR A 196 1.14 -10.55 7.24
C THR A 196 0.08 -11.40 7.94
N GLN A 197 -0.84 -12.01 7.19
CA GLN A 197 -1.86 -12.89 7.74
C GLN A 197 -1.27 -14.15 8.39
N GLN A 198 -0.23 -14.74 7.81
CA GLN A 198 0.42 -15.94 8.36
C GLN A 198 1.31 -15.60 9.56
N THR A 199 2.14 -14.57 9.44
CA THR A 199 3.14 -14.22 10.46
C THR A 199 2.56 -13.41 11.62
N LYS A 200 1.42 -12.74 11.41
CA LYS A 200 0.85 -11.72 12.31
C LYS A 200 1.84 -10.58 12.61
N ARG A 201 2.74 -10.27 11.67
CA ARG A 201 3.74 -9.20 11.76
C ARG A 201 3.71 -8.32 10.52
N LEU A 202 3.91 -7.01 10.70
CA LEU A 202 3.99 -6.04 9.60
C LEU A 202 5.37 -5.98 8.97
N ALA A 203 6.42 -6.34 9.71
CA ALA A 203 7.81 -6.21 9.26
C ALA A 203 8.08 -6.83 7.87
N PRO A 204 7.59 -8.04 7.53
CA PRO A 204 7.80 -8.59 6.19
C PRO A 204 7.18 -7.73 5.09
N ALA A 205 5.96 -7.23 5.31
CA ALA A 205 5.26 -6.40 4.35
C ALA A 205 5.94 -5.03 4.18
N ILE A 206 6.38 -4.41 5.27
CA ILE A 206 7.12 -3.13 5.25
C ILE A 206 8.42 -3.29 4.46
N VAL A 207 9.22 -4.30 4.78
CA VAL A 207 10.48 -4.57 4.05
C VAL A 207 10.19 -4.89 2.58
N GLY A 208 9.19 -5.72 2.32
CA GLY A 208 8.82 -6.09 0.96
C GLY A 208 8.32 -4.91 0.13
N HIS A 209 7.55 -4.00 0.71
CA HIS A 209 7.11 -2.78 0.04
C HIS A 209 8.31 -1.85 -0.24
N ALA A 210 9.19 -1.66 0.74
CA ALA A 210 10.42 -0.88 0.54
C ALA A 210 11.28 -1.47 -0.59
N VAL A 211 11.46 -2.79 -0.64
CA VAL A 211 12.19 -3.47 -1.72
C VAL A 211 11.46 -3.34 -3.06
N PHE A 212 10.15 -3.55 -3.08
CA PHE A 212 9.33 -3.44 -4.29
C PHE A 212 9.44 -2.04 -4.90
N ASN A 213 9.37 -0.97 -4.09
CA ASN A 213 9.50 0.41 -4.54
C ASN A 213 10.96 0.79 -4.82
N GLY A 214 11.91 0.32 -4.02
CA GLY A 214 13.33 0.58 -4.20
C GLY A 214 13.86 0.02 -5.52
N LEU A 215 13.44 -1.19 -5.89
CA LEU A 215 13.75 -1.75 -7.21
C LEU A 215 13.10 -0.95 -8.34
N ALA A 216 11.88 -0.44 -8.15
CA ALA A 216 11.26 0.47 -9.11
C ALA A 216 12.14 1.70 -9.33
N ALA A 217 12.46 2.39 -8.23
CA ALA A 217 13.24 3.62 -8.23
C ALA A 217 14.62 3.42 -8.84
N LEU A 218 15.26 2.27 -8.57
CA LEU A 218 16.56 1.90 -9.15
C LEU A 218 16.48 1.69 -10.66
N ILE A 219 15.48 0.94 -11.13
CA ILE A 219 15.31 0.62 -12.55
C ILE A 219 14.92 1.86 -13.35
N THR A 220 14.07 2.71 -12.79
CA THR A 220 13.62 3.97 -13.40
C THR A 220 14.46 5.16 -12.96
N TRP A 221 15.66 4.92 -12.41
CA TRP A 221 16.55 6.03 -12.06
C TRP A 221 17.05 6.69 -13.36
N PRO A 222 17.06 8.03 -13.44
CA PRO A 222 17.57 8.74 -14.61
C PRO A 222 19.10 8.70 -14.60
N TRP A 223 19.65 7.63 -15.15
CA TRP A 223 21.08 7.41 -15.34
C TRP A 223 21.69 8.38 -16.34
#